data_AF-P02867-F1
#
_entry.id   AF-P02867-F1
#
_cell.length_a   1.000
_cell.length_b   1.000
_cell.length_c   1.000
_cell.angle_alpha   90.00
_cell.angle_beta   90.00
_cell.angle_gamma   90.00
#
_symmetry.space_group_name_H-M   'P 1'
#
loop_
_entity.id
_entity.type
_entity.pdbx_description
1 polymer ?
#
loop_
_entity_poly.entity_id
_entity_poly.type
_entity_poly.pdbx_seq_one_letter_code
_entity_poly.pdbx_strand_id
1 'polypeptide(L)'
;MASLQTQMISFYAIFLSILLTTILFFKVNSTETTSFLITKFSPDQQNLIFQGDGYTTKEKLTLTKAVKNTVGRALYSSPIHIWDRETGNVANFVTSFTFVINAPNSYNVADGFTFFIAPVDTKPQTGGGYLGVFNSAEYDKTTQTVAVEFDTFYNAAWDPSNRDRHIGIDVNSIKSVNTKSWKLQNGEEANVVIAFNAATNVLTVSLTYPNSLEEENVTSYTLSDVVSLKDVVPEWVRIGFSATTGAEYAAHEVLSWSFHSELSGTSSSKQAADA
;
A
#
# COMPACT_ATOMS: atom_id res chain seq x y z
N MET A 1 9.94 -64.30 9.96
CA MET A 1 9.75 -63.23 8.96
C MET A 1 8.67 -62.22 9.36
N ALA A 2 7.50 -62.64 9.86
CA ALA A 2 6.42 -61.71 10.25
C ALA A 2 6.81 -60.63 11.28
N SER A 3 7.58 -60.99 12.33
CA SER A 3 8.01 -60.02 13.37
C SER A 3 8.88 -58.88 12.83
N LEU A 4 9.72 -59.15 11.83
CA LEU A 4 10.58 -58.12 11.22
C LEU A 4 9.74 -57.13 10.38
N GLN A 5 8.74 -57.62 9.64
CA GLN A 5 7.84 -56.76 8.87
C GLN A 5 7.01 -55.84 9.76
N THR A 6 6.49 -56.33 10.88
CA THR A 6 5.72 -55.50 11.83
C THR A 6 6.59 -54.41 12.47
N GLN A 7 7.84 -54.72 12.83
CA GLN A 7 8.78 -53.71 13.32
C GLN A 7 9.09 -52.67 12.25
N MET A 8 9.38 -53.06 11.00
CA MET A 8 9.62 -52.08 9.94
C MET A 8 8.42 -51.15 9.75
N ILE A 9 7.19 -51.68 9.70
CA ILE A 9 5.97 -50.88 9.56
C ILE A 9 5.82 -49.89 10.73
N SER A 10 6.11 -50.29 11.97
CA SER A 10 6.04 -49.37 13.12
C SER A 10 7.11 -48.27 13.05
N PHE A 11 8.34 -48.60 12.63
CA PHE A 11 9.39 -47.61 12.40
C PHE A 11 9.01 -46.60 11.31
N TYR A 12 8.46 -47.06 10.18
CA TYR A 12 7.98 -46.18 9.12
C TYR A 12 6.84 -45.28 9.59
N ALA A 13 5.87 -45.80 10.36
CA ALA A 13 4.76 -45.01 10.90
C ALA A 13 5.24 -43.93 11.89
N ILE A 14 6.18 -44.27 12.78
CA ILE A 14 6.79 -43.31 13.72
C ILE A 14 7.58 -42.25 12.96
N PHE A 15 8.39 -42.64 11.96
CA PHE A 15 9.14 -41.69 11.13
C PHE A 15 8.21 -40.74 10.37
N LEU A 16 7.13 -41.25 9.77
CA LEU A 16 6.15 -40.44 9.06
C LEU A 16 5.41 -39.48 10.01
N SER A 17 5.09 -39.93 11.23
CA SER A 17 4.50 -39.09 12.28
C SER A 17 5.45 -37.99 12.74
N ILE A 18 6.74 -38.29 12.94
CA ILE A 18 7.76 -37.30 13.29
C ILE A 18 7.96 -36.30 12.14
N LEU A 19 7.99 -36.76 10.89
CA LEU A 19 8.11 -35.89 9.72
C LEU A 19 6.89 -34.98 9.57
N LEU A 20 5.68 -35.53 9.74
CA LEU A 20 4.44 -34.76 9.65
C LEU A 20 4.34 -33.73 10.78
N THR A 21 4.65 -34.13 12.02
CA THR A 21 4.68 -33.21 13.16
C THR A 21 5.73 -32.13 12.98
N THR A 22 6.95 -32.46 12.54
CA THR A 22 7.99 -31.44 12.25
C THR A 22 7.55 -30.48 11.15
N ILE A 23 6.98 -30.96 10.04
CA ILE A 23 6.42 -30.09 8.99
C ILE A 23 5.32 -29.17 9.55
N LEU A 24 4.44 -29.70 10.40
CA LEU A 24 3.40 -28.91 11.06
C LEU A 24 4.02 -27.88 12.02
N PHE A 25 5.01 -28.25 12.83
CA PHE A 25 5.73 -27.33 13.73
C PHE A 25 6.46 -26.21 12.97
N PHE A 26 7.07 -26.52 11.83
CA PHE A 26 7.72 -25.51 10.98
C PHE A 26 6.70 -24.57 10.35
N LYS A 27 5.52 -25.06 9.95
CA LYS A 27 4.45 -24.19 9.46
C LYS A 27 3.90 -23.25 10.54
N VAL A 28 3.72 -23.75 11.77
CA VAL A 28 3.18 -22.96 12.90
C VAL A 28 4.10 -21.78 13.23
N ASN A 29 5.42 -21.96 13.13
CA ASN A 29 6.39 -20.88 13.41
C ASN A 29 6.89 -20.15 12.14
N SER A 30 6.28 -20.40 10.98
CA SER A 30 6.69 -19.73 9.75
C SER A 30 6.16 -18.31 9.72
N THR A 31 6.97 -17.38 9.22
CA THR A 31 6.55 -16.01 8.95
C THR A 31 6.64 -15.79 7.45
N GLU A 32 5.55 -15.39 6.82
CA GLU A 32 5.56 -15.03 5.40
C GLU A 32 5.97 -13.56 5.25
N THR A 33 7.00 -13.33 4.44
CA THR A 33 7.54 -11.99 4.22
C THR A 33 7.60 -11.68 2.74
N THR A 34 7.19 -10.48 2.35
CA THR A 34 7.48 -9.92 1.02
C THR A 34 8.27 -8.63 1.17
N SER A 35 9.34 -8.45 0.40
CA SER A 35 10.14 -7.23 0.46
C SER A 35 10.78 -6.89 -0.88
N PHE A 36 10.90 -5.59 -1.17
CA PHE A 36 11.70 -5.10 -2.28
C PHE A 36 12.22 -3.68 -2.02
N LEU A 37 13.23 -3.31 -2.78
CA LEU A 37 13.79 -1.96 -2.82
C LEU A 37 14.11 -1.60 -4.28
N ILE A 38 13.53 -0.51 -4.75
CA ILE A 38 13.79 0.10 -6.06
C ILE A 38 14.30 1.52 -5.78
N THR A 39 15.62 1.71 -5.80
CA THR A 39 16.22 3.04 -5.65
C THR A 39 16.18 3.85 -6.94
N LYS A 40 16.02 3.19 -8.08
CA LYS A 40 15.93 3.75 -9.43
C LYS A 40 15.09 2.84 -10.32
N PHE A 41 14.17 3.40 -11.09
CA PHE A 41 13.31 2.63 -12.00
C PHE A 41 13.96 2.42 -13.38
N SER A 42 13.98 1.19 -13.87
CA SER A 42 14.49 0.85 -15.20
C SER A 42 13.43 1.06 -16.28
N PRO A 43 13.78 1.38 -17.54
CA PRO A 43 12.81 1.48 -18.63
C PRO A 43 12.01 0.20 -18.90
N ASP A 44 12.58 -0.97 -18.61
CA ASP A 44 11.93 -2.29 -18.71
C ASP A 44 11.71 -2.89 -17.31
N GLN A 45 10.96 -2.19 -16.45
CA GLN A 45 10.74 -2.59 -15.05
C GLN A 45 9.72 -3.74 -14.95
N GLN A 46 10.17 -4.97 -15.22
CA GLN A 46 9.29 -6.16 -15.34
C GLN A 46 8.60 -6.61 -14.04
N ASN A 47 9.05 -6.14 -12.87
CA ASN A 47 8.39 -6.42 -11.58
C ASN A 47 7.25 -5.45 -11.26
N LEU A 48 6.86 -4.59 -12.22
CA LEU A 48 5.69 -3.72 -12.12
C LEU A 48 4.65 -4.06 -13.20
N ILE A 49 3.39 -3.84 -12.86
CA ILE A 49 2.27 -3.89 -13.80
C ILE A 49 1.79 -2.45 -13.98
N PHE A 50 1.96 -1.93 -15.20
CA PHE A 50 1.52 -0.59 -15.57
C PHE A 50 0.08 -0.61 -16.07
N GLN A 51 -0.68 0.42 -15.70
CA GLN A 51 -2.05 0.64 -16.18
C GLN A 51 -2.25 2.12 -16.49
N GLY A 52 -3.05 2.41 -17.53
CA GLY A 52 -3.24 3.79 -18.00
C GLY A 52 -1.95 4.41 -18.52
N ASP A 53 -1.70 5.67 -18.18
CA ASP A 53 -0.56 6.47 -18.61
C ASP A 53 0.76 6.17 -17.86
N GLY A 54 0.76 5.21 -16.91
CA GLY A 54 1.93 4.89 -16.09
C GLY A 54 3.07 4.23 -16.87
N TYR A 55 4.30 4.73 -16.71
CA TYR A 55 5.50 4.16 -17.35
C TYR A 55 6.78 4.57 -16.59
N THR A 56 7.92 3.95 -16.90
CA THR A 56 9.22 4.33 -16.34
C THR A 56 10.10 5.00 -17.39
N THR A 57 10.85 6.01 -16.97
CA THR A 57 11.82 6.73 -17.83
C THR A 57 12.84 7.45 -16.97
N LYS A 58 14.08 7.60 -17.44
CA LYS A 58 15.13 8.40 -16.77
C LYS A 58 15.23 8.13 -15.26
N GLU A 59 15.28 6.85 -14.86
CA GLU A 59 15.41 6.40 -13.46
C GLU A 59 14.18 6.63 -12.55
N LYS A 60 13.06 7.12 -13.09
CA LYS A 60 11.81 7.38 -12.35
C LYS A 60 10.58 6.67 -12.92
N LEU A 61 9.59 6.47 -12.07
CA LEU A 61 8.24 6.08 -12.42
C LEU A 61 7.42 7.35 -12.66
N THR A 62 6.91 7.55 -13.87
CA THR A 62 5.95 8.61 -14.20
C THR A 62 4.56 8.01 -14.25
N LEU A 63 3.66 8.45 -13.35
CA LEU A 63 2.26 8.03 -13.36
C LEU A 63 1.46 8.89 -14.33
N THR A 64 1.63 10.21 -14.27
CA THR A 64 1.00 11.15 -15.21
C THR A 64 1.99 12.24 -15.62
N LYS A 65 1.82 12.74 -16.84
CA LYS A 65 2.46 13.98 -17.29
C LYS A 65 1.58 15.16 -16.92
N ALA A 66 2.12 16.37 -16.99
CA ALA A 66 1.39 17.62 -16.86
C ALA A 66 0.47 17.88 -18.08
N VAL A 67 -0.57 17.05 -18.22
CA VAL A 67 -1.61 17.10 -19.26
C VAL A 67 -2.97 16.82 -18.62
N LYS A 68 -4.05 17.28 -19.24
CA LYS A 68 -5.41 17.14 -18.69
C LYS A 68 -5.96 15.73 -18.82
N ASN A 69 -6.83 15.34 -17.89
CA ASN A 69 -7.68 14.14 -17.96
C ASN A 69 -6.94 12.81 -18.18
N THR A 70 -5.87 12.57 -17.43
CA THR A 70 -5.11 11.31 -17.47
C THR A 70 -5.24 10.50 -16.19
N VAL A 71 -4.94 9.21 -16.29
CA VAL A 71 -4.86 8.29 -15.15
C VAL A 71 -3.70 7.35 -15.38
N GLY A 72 -2.79 7.24 -14.42
CA GLY A 72 -1.71 6.27 -14.49
C GLY A 72 -1.54 5.55 -13.17
N ARG A 73 -1.37 4.23 -13.26
CA ARG A 73 -1.10 3.37 -12.11
C ARG A 73 0.09 2.46 -12.36
N ALA A 74 0.78 2.12 -11.29
CA ALA A 74 1.80 1.08 -11.28
C ALA A 74 1.64 0.21 -10.05
N LEU A 75 1.54 -1.10 -10.25
CA LEU A 75 1.37 -2.10 -9.21
C LEU A 75 2.62 -2.96 -9.09
N TYR A 76 2.98 -3.38 -7.88
CA TYR A 76 3.95 -4.46 -7.73
C TYR A 76 3.37 -5.77 -8.28
N SER A 77 4.18 -6.52 -9.05
CA SER A 77 3.66 -7.64 -9.84
C SER A 77 3.20 -8.83 -9.00
N SER A 78 3.91 -9.15 -7.92
CA SER A 78 3.55 -10.22 -6.99
C SER A 78 2.43 -9.78 -6.04
N PRO A 79 1.35 -10.57 -5.90
CA PRO A 79 0.41 -10.40 -4.79
C PRO A 79 1.10 -10.44 -3.42
N ILE A 80 0.52 -9.74 -2.45
CA ILE A 80 0.95 -9.68 -1.05
C ILE A 80 -0.11 -10.35 -0.18
N HIS A 81 0.31 -11.26 0.70
CA HIS A 81 -0.55 -11.87 1.72
C HIS A 81 -0.70 -10.89 2.89
N ILE A 82 -1.83 -10.17 2.98
CA ILE A 82 -1.99 -9.04 3.91
C ILE A 82 -2.72 -9.43 5.20
N TRP A 83 -3.46 -10.53 5.19
CA TRP A 83 -4.01 -11.23 6.36
C TRP A 83 -4.21 -12.69 6.00
N ASP A 84 -4.44 -13.59 6.96
CA ASP A 84 -4.66 -15.02 6.70
C ASP A 84 -6.00 -15.50 7.29
N ARG A 85 -6.83 -16.15 6.48
CA ARG A 85 -8.13 -16.69 6.91
C ARG A 85 -8.02 -17.83 7.92
N GLU A 86 -6.96 -18.63 7.88
CA GLU A 86 -6.82 -19.78 8.80
C GLU A 86 -6.46 -19.33 10.21
N THR A 87 -5.50 -18.42 10.35
CA THR A 87 -5.03 -17.93 11.66
C THR A 87 -5.76 -16.67 12.14
N GLY A 88 -6.33 -15.89 11.23
CA GLY A 88 -6.94 -14.58 11.51
C GLY A 88 -5.92 -13.45 11.73
N ASN A 89 -4.63 -13.75 11.54
CA ASN A 89 -3.53 -12.79 11.65
C ASN A 89 -3.56 -11.79 10.50
N VAL A 90 -3.04 -10.58 10.75
CA VAL A 90 -2.90 -9.50 9.78
C VAL A 90 -1.42 -9.16 9.69
N ALA A 91 -0.94 -8.88 8.48
CA ALA A 91 0.46 -8.55 8.25
C ALA A 91 0.78 -7.15 8.79
N ASN A 92 1.94 -7.00 9.44
CA ASN A 92 2.56 -5.69 9.56
C ASN A 92 3.14 -5.31 8.20
N PHE A 93 3.11 -4.03 7.84
CA PHE A 93 3.86 -3.57 6.68
C PHE A 93 4.42 -2.17 6.85
N VAL A 94 5.46 -1.89 6.09
CA VAL A 94 6.00 -0.54 5.90
C VAL A 94 6.35 -0.35 4.43
N THR A 95 5.94 0.78 3.88
CA THR A 95 6.37 1.26 2.57
C THR A 95 7.06 2.59 2.73
N SER A 96 8.07 2.84 1.90
CA SER A 96 8.74 4.12 1.84
C SER A 96 9.00 4.49 0.40
N PHE A 97 8.75 5.73 0.04
CA PHE A 97 8.95 6.21 -1.32
C PHE A 97 9.26 7.70 -1.33
N THR A 98 9.91 8.13 -2.40
CA THR A 98 10.15 9.55 -2.67
C THR A 98 9.36 9.90 -3.92
N PHE A 99 8.53 10.93 -3.84
CA PHE A 99 7.75 11.41 -4.98
C PHE A 99 7.98 12.90 -5.22
N VAL A 100 7.66 13.33 -6.44
CA VAL A 100 7.63 14.74 -6.84
C VAL A 100 6.33 15.01 -7.58
N ILE A 101 5.68 16.13 -7.25
CA ILE A 101 4.59 16.71 -8.04
C ILE A 101 5.13 17.97 -8.70
N ASN A 102 5.09 18.01 -10.03
CA ASN A 102 5.57 19.12 -10.85
C ASN A 102 4.41 19.74 -11.63
N ALA A 103 3.87 20.84 -11.12
CA ALA A 103 2.85 21.63 -11.79
C ALA A 103 3.46 22.82 -12.55
N PRO A 104 3.06 23.05 -13.82
CA PRO A 104 3.46 24.25 -14.55
C PRO A 104 3.00 25.56 -13.90
N ASN A 105 1.89 25.53 -13.15
CA ASN A 105 1.39 26.64 -12.34
C ASN A 105 1.11 26.13 -10.91
N SER A 106 1.87 26.60 -9.93
CA SER A 106 1.75 26.14 -8.52
C SER A 106 0.41 26.47 -7.86
N TYR A 107 -0.35 27.42 -8.41
CA TYR A 107 -1.70 27.78 -7.93
C TYR A 107 -2.79 26.84 -8.44
N ASN A 108 -2.54 26.15 -9.56
CA ASN A 108 -3.51 25.34 -10.28
C ASN A 108 -2.98 23.91 -10.44
N VAL A 109 -3.19 23.09 -9.43
CA VAL A 109 -2.63 21.73 -9.32
C VAL A 109 -3.78 20.77 -9.10
N ALA A 110 -3.83 19.69 -9.88
CA ALA A 110 -4.79 18.60 -9.70
C ALA A 110 -4.31 17.29 -10.34
N ASP A 111 -4.89 16.16 -9.97
CA ASP A 111 -5.82 16.00 -8.83
C ASP A 111 -5.06 15.54 -7.60
N GLY A 112 -4.24 14.50 -7.75
CA GLY A 112 -3.45 13.99 -6.63
C GLY A 112 -2.73 12.70 -6.96
N PHE A 113 -2.15 12.12 -5.92
CA PHE A 113 -1.36 10.91 -5.97
C PHE A 113 -1.75 10.02 -4.78
N THR A 114 -1.75 8.70 -4.94
CA THR A 114 -2.06 7.76 -3.87
C THR A 114 -1.06 6.61 -3.83
N PHE A 115 -0.78 6.11 -2.62
CA PHE A 115 -0.39 4.71 -2.41
C PHE A 115 -1.65 3.93 -2.05
N PHE A 116 -1.88 2.76 -2.65
CA PHE A 116 -3.10 1.99 -2.39
C PHE A 116 -2.85 0.48 -2.27
N ILE A 117 -3.80 -0.17 -1.60
CA ILE A 117 -3.91 -1.61 -1.39
C ILE A 117 -5.28 -2.03 -1.91
N ALA A 118 -5.31 -2.93 -2.91
CA ALA A 118 -6.54 -3.32 -3.59
C ALA A 118 -6.52 -4.80 -4.01
N PRO A 119 -7.64 -5.40 -4.47
CA PRO A 119 -7.67 -6.78 -4.93
C PRO A 119 -6.67 -7.04 -6.06
N VAL A 120 -6.19 -8.28 -6.17
CA VAL A 120 -5.15 -8.65 -7.14
C VAL A 120 -5.48 -8.25 -8.59
N ASP A 121 -6.74 -8.34 -8.99
CA ASP A 121 -7.21 -8.03 -10.35
C ASP A 121 -7.72 -6.59 -10.54
N THR A 122 -7.34 -5.69 -9.62
CA THR A 122 -7.71 -4.28 -9.66
C THR A 122 -7.38 -3.61 -11.00
N LYS A 123 -8.30 -2.76 -11.48
CA LYS A 123 -8.14 -1.90 -12.67
C LYS A 123 -8.35 -0.43 -12.28
N PRO A 124 -7.87 0.55 -13.07
CA PRO A 124 -8.14 1.96 -12.80
C PRO A 124 -9.65 2.20 -12.68
N GLN A 125 -10.03 2.93 -11.63
CA GLN A 125 -11.41 3.36 -11.38
C GLN A 125 -11.63 4.77 -11.99
N THR A 126 -12.53 5.56 -11.42
CA THR A 126 -12.85 6.90 -11.94
C THR A 126 -11.63 7.83 -11.82
N GLY A 127 -11.36 8.60 -12.88
CA GLY A 127 -10.25 9.56 -12.94
C GLY A 127 -10.54 10.90 -12.22
N GLY A 128 -9.71 11.91 -12.46
CA GLY A 128 -9.84 13.21 -11.80
C GLY A 128 -9.73 13.09 -10.28
N GLY A 129 -10.54 13.85 -9.53
CA GLY A 129 -10.59 13.82 -8.06
C GLY A 129 -10.93 12.47 -7.41
N TYR A 130 -11.25 11.42 -8.17
CA TYR A 130 -11.40 10.04 -7.64
C TYR A 130 -10.07 9.24 -7.67
N LEU A 131 -9.00 9.88 -8.11
CA LEU A 131 -7.60 9.42 -8.06
C LEU A 131 -7.34 8.03 -8.69
N GLY A 132 -8.25 7.54 -9.55
CA GLY A 132 -8.13 6.25 -10.23
C GLY A 132 -8.33 5.03 -9.31
N VAL A 133 -8.84 5.25 -8.09
CA VAL A 133 -8.97 4.23 -7.03
C VAL A 133 -10.40 4.04 -6.51
N PHE A 134 -11.27 5.06 -6.61
CA PHE A 134 -12.67 4.99 -6.17
C PHE A 134 -13.64 5.44 -7.27
N ASN A 135 -14.95 5.29 -7.03
CA ASN A 135 -16.01 5.72 -7.94
C ASN A 135 -17.06 6.63 -7.28
N SER A 136 -16.99 6.80 -5.96
CA SER A 136 -18.02 7.46 -5.15
C SER A 136 -17.43 8.03 -3.87
N ALA A 137 -18.11 9.03 -3.31
CA ALA A 137 -17.84 9.54 -1.96
C ALA A 137 -18.62 8.75 -0.89
N GLU A 138 -19.60 7.95 -1.31
CA GLU A 138 -20.28 6.97 -0.49
C GLU A 138 -19.41 5.73 -0.28
N TYR A 139 -19.49 5.13 0.91
CA TYR A 139 -18.79 3.89 1.25
C TYR A 139 -19.28 2.73 0.38
N ASP A 140 -18.40 2.20 -0.47
CA ASP A 140 -18.66 1.03 -1.32
C ASP A 140 -17.73 -0.13 -0.95
N LYS A 141 -18.25 -1.05 -0.12
CA LYS A 141 -17.56 -2.26 0.31
C LYS A 141 -17.10 -3.17 -0.84
N THR A 142 -17.67 -3.04 -2.03
CA THR A 142 -17.29 -3.89 -3.18
C THR A 142 -15.95 -3.47 -3.79
N THR A 143 -15.54 -2.21 -3.55
CA THR A 143 -14.24 -1.66 -4.01
C THR A 143 -13.05 -2.35 -3.35
N GLN A 144 -13.19 -2.72 -2.07
CA GLN A 144 -12.19 -3.40 -1.24
C GLN A 144 -10.79 -2.75 -1.34
N THR A 145 -10.73 -1.42 -1.23
CA THR A 145 -9.52 -0.64 -1.43
C THR A 145 -9.28 0.28 -0.25
N VAL A 146 -8.03 0.28 0.23
CA VAL A 146 -7.50 1.29 1.17
C VAL A 146 -6.46 2.12 0.43
N ALA A 147 -6.53 3.43 0.56
CA ALA A 147 -5.53 4.33 -0.03
C ALA A 147 -5.03 5.34 1.00
N VAL A 148 -3.83 5.84 0.76
CA VAL A 148 -3.29 7.04 1.38
C VAL A 148 -3.12 8.05 0.25
N GLU A 149 -3.92 9.10 0.26
CA GLU A 149 -3.90 10.14 -0.75
C GLU A 149 -3.04 11.33 -0.35
N PHE A 150 -2.52 11.99 -1.38
CA PHE A 150 -1.82 13.26 -1.36
C PHE A 150 -2.60 14.16 -2.33
N ASP A 151 -3.73 14.68 -1.84
CA ASP A 151 -4.69 15.43 -2.64
C ASP A 151 -4.24 16.88 -2.81
N THR A 152 -4.23 17.33 -4.06
CA THR A 152 -3.77 18.66 -4.46
C THR A 152 -4.88 19.60 -4.92
N PHE A 153 -6.13 19.12 -5.01
CA PHE A 153 -7.26 19.83 -5.60
C PHE A 153 -8.54 19.68 -4.78
N TYR A 154 -9.12 20.81 -4.36
CA TYR A 154 -10.35 20.81 -3.56
C TYR A 154 -11.62 20.43 -4.37
N ASN A 155 -12.11 19.21 -4.14
CA ASN A 155 -13.42 18.72 -4.53
C ASN A 155 -14.47 18.96 -3.43
N ALA A 156 -15.25 20.03 -3.59
CA ALA A 156 -16.21 20.52 -2.58
C ALA A 156 -17.25 19.51 -2.05
N ALA A 157 -17.47 18.40 -2.76
CA ALA A 157 -18.43 17.38 -2.35
C ALA A 157 -17.91 16.45 -1.22
N TRP A 158 -16.59 16.27 -1.06
CA TRP A 158 -16.06 15.34 -0.06
C TRP A 158 -14.86 15.87 0.73
N ASP A 159 -14.07 16.77 0.16
CA ASP A 159 -12.83 17.27 0.77
C ASP A 159 -13.05 18.16 2.00
N PRO A 160 -11.99 18.35 2.83
CA PRO A 160 -12.00 19.27 3.95
C PRO A 160 -12.50 20.68 3.57
N SER A 161 -13.41 21.21 4.39
CA SER A 161 -14.08 22.49 4.13
C SER A 161 -13.14 23.71 4.16
N ASN A 162 -11.95 23.57 4.74
CA ASN A 162 -10.90 24.58 4.73
C ASN A 162 -10.25 24.77 3.35
N ARG A 163 -10.51 23.87 2.38
CA ARG A 163 -9.99 23.89 1.00
C ARG A 163 -8.47 23.74 0.90
N ASP A 164 -7.83 23.26 1.96
CA ASP A 164 -6.41 22.96 1.95
C ASP A 164 -6.15 21.69 1.14
N ARG A 165 -4.99 21.63 0.48
CA ARG A 165 -4.39 20.36 0.07
C ARG A 165 -4.12 19.51 1.30
N HIS A 166 -4.24 18.20 1.18
CA HIS A 166 -4.20 17.34 2.36
C HIS A 166 -3.62 15.96 2.08
N ILE A 167 -3.15 15.33 3.15
CA ILE A 167 -2.94 13.89 3.21
C ILE A 167 -4.25 13.29 3.74
N GLY A 168 -4.74 12.22 3.12
CA GLY A 168 -5.94 11.49 3.52
C GLY A 168 -5.68 10.00 3.73
N ILE A 169 -6.48 9.37 4.59
CA ILE A 169 -6.61 7.91 4.67
C ILE A 169 -7.99 7.55 4.16
N ASP A 170 -8.05 6.73 3.12
CA ASP A 170 -9.27 6.42 2.39
C ASP A 170 -9.61 4.94 2.54
N VAL A 171 -10.87 4.66 2.82
CA VAL A 171 -11.36 3.30 3.05
C VAL A 171 -12.66 3.12 2.28
N ASN A 172 -12.60 2.43 1.14
CA ASN A 172 -13.75 2.14 0.26
C ASN A 172 -14.56 3.37 -0.19
N SER A 173 -13.97 4.56 -0.17
CA SER A 173 -14.57 5.83 -0.60
C SER A 173 -13.46 6.85 -0.83
N ILE A 174 -13.64 7.78 -1.76
CA ILE A 174 -12.74 8.95 -1.90
C ILE A 174 -12.86 9.94 -0.74
N LYS A 175 -13.95 9.86 0.05
CA LYS A 175 -14.07 10.69 1.25
C LYS A 175 -13.23 10.06 2.37
N SER A 176 -12.05 10.63 2.63
CA SER A 176 -11.14 10.13 3.66
C SER A 176 -11.79 10.01 5.03
N VAL A 177 -11.40 8.98 5.79
CA VAL A 177 -11.82 8.81 7.19
C VAL A 177 -11.16 9.82 8.11
N ASN A 178 -9.95 10.27 7.75
CA ASN A 178 -9.20 11.31 8.46
C ASN A 178 -8.25 12.01 7.48
N THR A 179 -7.95 13.28 7.76
CA THR A 179 -7.11 14.13 6.89
C THR A 179 -6.16 15.00 7.69
N LYS A 180 -5.09 15.47 7.03
CA LYS A 180 -4.15 16.46 7.57
C LYS A 180 -3.81 17.48 6.50
N SER A 181 -4.06 18.77 6.75
CA SER A 181 -3.61 19.84 5.85
C SER A 181 -2.10 19.72 5.60
N TRP A 182 -1.74 19.83 4.32
CA TRP A 182 -0.41 19.66 3.77
C TRP A 182 -0.12 20.77 2.77
N LYS A 183 0.99 21.49 2.95
CA LYS A 183 1.44 22.48 1.98
C LYS A 183 2.33 21.80 0.96
N LEU A 184 1.80 21.58 -0.25
CA LEU A 184 2.57 21.11 -1.39
C LEU A 184 3.73 22.08 -1.68
N GLN A 185 4.96 21.57 -1.69
CA GLN A 185 6.12 22.25 -2.25
C GLN A 185 6.30 21.79 -3.70
N ASN A 186 5.82 22.60 -4.63
CA ASN A 186 5.82 22.26 -6.06
C ASN A 186 7.24 22.00 -6.58
N GLY A 187 7.47 20.84 -7.17
CA GLY A 187 8.76 20.42 -7.73
C GLY A 187 9.78 19.87 -6.73
N GLU A 188 9.50 19.92 -5.43
CA GLU A 188 10.38 19.37 -4.39
C GLU A 188 10.10 17.89 -4.14
N GLU A 189 11.15 17.17 -3.77
CA GLU A 189 11.10 15.75 -3.39
C GLU A 189 10.50 15.57 -1.99
N ALA A 190 9.40 14.83 -1.91
CA ALA A 190 8.78 14.45 -0.65
C ALA A 190 9.12 13.00 -0.30
N ASN A 191 9.71 12.79 0.88
CA ASN A 191 9.94 11.46 1.43
C ASN A 191 8.73 11.03 2.25
N VAL A 192 8.16 9.88 1.90
CA VAL A 192 6.99 9.31 2.57
C VAL A 192 7.32 7.98 3.22
N VAL A 193 6.81 7.78 4.44
CA VAL A 193 6.74 6.48 5.12
C VAL A 193 5.29 6.20 5.48
N ILE A 194 4.79 5.04 5.08
CA ILE A 194 3.48 4.53 5.52
C ILE A 194 3.73 3.21 6.23
N ALA A 195 3.32 3.11 7.48
CA ALA A 195 3.49 1.91 8.30
C ALA A 195 2.14 1.50 8.89
N PHE A 196 1.86 0.20 8.86
CA PHE A 196 0.70 -0.41 9.48
C PHE A 196 1.12 -1.37 10.58
N ASN A 197 0.59 -1.16 11.78
CA ASN A 197 0.79 -2.04 12.92
C ASN A 197 -0.46 -2.92 13.13
N ALA A 198 -0.30 -4.22 12.85
CA ALA A 198 -1.38 -5.20 12.94
C ALA A 198 -1.90 -5.41 14.36
N ALA A 199 -1.08 -5.19 15.40
CA ALA A 199 -1.51 -5.36 16.78
C ALA A 199 -2.49 -4.26 17.23
N THR A 200 -2.39 -3.06 16.65
CA THR A 200 -3.25 -1.91 16.98
C THR A 200 -4.21 -1.52 15.86
N ASN A 201 -4.12 -2.16 14.68
CA ASN A 201 -4.77 -1.75 13.43
C ASN A 201 -4.49 -0.29 13.02
N VAL A 202 -3.36 0.29 13.47
CA VAL A 202 -3.06 1.71 13.19
C VAL A 202 -2.26 1.82 11.89
N LEU A 203 -2.79 2.58 10.94
CA LEU A 203 -2.08 3.04 9.74
C LEU A 203 -1.52 4.43 10.02
N THR A 204 -0.20 4.58 9.95
CA THR A 204 0.51 5.84 10.15
C THR A 204 1.17 6.28 8.86
N VAL A 205 0.97 7.55 8.49
CA VAL A 205 1.56 8.22 7.33
C VAL A 205 2.47 9.32 7.85
N SER A 206 3.67 9.43 7.29
CA SER A 206 4.59 10.54 7.50
C SER A 206 5.13 11.04 6.17
N LEU A 207 5.01 12.34 5.90
CA LEU A 207 5.61 13.02 4.76
C LEU A 207 6.63 14.01 5.27
N THR A 208 7.81 14.07 4.66
CA THR A 208 8.85 15.05 4.98
C THR A 208 9.46 15.62 3.71
N TYR A 209 9.57 16.94 3.65
CA TYR A 209 10.39 17.65 2.65
C TYR A 209 11.79 17.87 3.21
N PRO A 210 12.85 17.25 2.64
CA PRO A 210 14.22 17.45 3.10
C PRO A 210 14.79 18.84 2.77
N ASN A 211 14.29 19.47 1.70
CA ASN A 211 14.62 20.84 1.31
C ASN A 211 13.34 21.68 1.38
N SER A 212 13.04 22.23 2.56
CA SER A 212 11.85 23.09 2.67
C SER A 212 12.02 24.38 1.86
N LEU A 213 10.93 24.86 1.26
CA LEU A 213 10.85 26.21 0.73
C LEU A 213 10.54 27.24 1.84
N GLU A 214 10.16 26.79 3.03
CA GLU A 214 9.95 27.61 4.22
C GLU A 214 11.27 27.73 5.02
N GLU A 215 11.41 28.76 5.87
CA GLU A 215 12.65 29.08 6.60
C GLU A 215 13.13 27.96 7.55
N GLU A 216 12.28 26.96 7.85
CA GLU A 216 12.66 25.76 8.58
C GLU A 216 13.20 24.69 7.63
N ASN A 217 14.48 24.31 7.77
CA ASN A 217 15.17 23.40 6.86
C ASN A 217 14.43 22.09 6.53
N VAL A 218 13.53 21.61 7.39
CA VAL A 218 12.78 20.37 7.21
C VAL A 218 11.32 20.59 7.61
N THR A 219 10.38 20.33 6.71
CA THR A 219 8.93 20.38 6.99
C THR A 219 8.34 18.97 6.96
N SER A 220 7.64 18.58 8.03
CA SER A 220 7.06 17.24 8.18
C SER A 220 5.58 17.27 8.54
N TYR A 221 4.85 16.28 8.05
CA TYR A 221 3.42 16.06 8.27
C TYR A 221 3.20 14.61 8.68
N THR A 222 2.32 14.39 9.66
CA THR A 222 1.91 13.03 10.05
C THR A 222 0.40 12.94 10.20
N LEU A 223 -0.14 11.78 9.84
CA LEU A 223 -1.53 11.40 9.96
C LEU A 223 -1.59 9.95 10.43
N SER A 224 -2.54 9.61 11.29
CA SER A 224 -2.77 8.24 11.71
C SER A 224 -4.23 7.98 11.92
N ASP A 225 -4.67 6.76 11.63
CA ASP A 225 -6.01 6.29 11.97
C ASP A 225 -6.04 4.77 12.13
N VAL A 226 -7.11 4.25 12.73
CA VAL A 226 -7.36 2.83 12.88
C VAL A 226 -8.06 2.31 11.63
N VAL A 227 -7.43 1.38 10.91
CA VAL A 227 -7.94 0.75 9.70
C VAL A 227 -7.97 -0.77 9.90
N SER A 228 -9.17 -1.35 10.00
CA SER A 228 -9.34 -2.81 10.07
C SER A 228 -9.16 -3.45 8.70
N LEU A 229 -7.91 -3.63 8.24
CA LEU A 229 -7.61 -4.17 6.90
C LEU A 229 -8.35 -5.48 6.58
N LYS A 230 -8.42 -6.40 7.53
CA LYS A 230 -9.10 -7.69 7.40
C LYS A 230 -10.59 -7.56 7.04
N ASP A 231 -11.24 -6.46 7.44
CA ASP A 231 -12.66 -6.20 7.18
C ASP A 231 -12.89 -5.40 5.88
N VAL A 232 -11.82 -4.99 5.20
CA VAL A 232 -11.87 -4.08 4.04
C VAL A 232 -11.31 -4.72 2.78
N VAL A 233 -10.11 -5.30 2.84
CA VAL A 233 -9.39 -5.83 1.66
C VAL A 233 -9.40 -7.37 1.66
N PRO A 234 -9.30 -8.04 0.50
CA PRO A 234 -9.14 -9.49 0.44
C PRO A 234 -7.81 -9.94 1.06
N GLU A 235 -7.70 -11.24 1.32
CA GLU A 235 -6.52 -11.90 1.90
C GLU A 235 -5.24 -11.62 1.08
N TRP A 236 -5.38 -11.66 -0.24
CA TRP A 236 -4.33 -11.38 -1.21
C TRP A 236 -4.62 -10.10 -1.98
N VAL A 237 -3.65 -9.18 -1.96
CA VAL A 237 -3.78 -7.84 -2.54
C VAL A 237 -2.65 -7.56 -3.51
N ARG A 238 -2.82 -6.55 -4.36
CA ARG A 238 -1.69 -5.83 -4.96
C ARG A 238 -1.59 -4.46 -4.34
N ILE A 239 -0.35 -3.99 -4.24
CA ILE A 239 -0.01 -2.65 -3.78
C ILE A 239 0.54 -1.85 -4.94
N GLY A 240 0.38 -0.53 -4.89
CA GLY A 240 0.93 0.32 -5.93
C GLY A 240 0.59 1.78 -5.75
N PHE A 241 0.81 2.53 -6.82
CA PHE A 241 0.53 3.95 -6.89
C PHE A 241 -0.50 4.25 -7.95
N SER A 242 -1.33 5.26 -7.71
CA SER A 242 -2.27 5.83 -8.68
C SER A 242 -2.14 7.34 -8.68
N ALA A 243 -2.21 7.95 -9.85
CA ALA A 243 -2.30 9.41 -9.96
C ALA A 243 -3.21 9.77 -11.13
N THR A 244 -3.85 10.93 -11.01
CA THR A 244 -4.78 11.45 -12.00
C THR A 244 -4.56 12.93 -12.21
N THR A 245 -4.98 13.38 -13.37
CA THR A 245 -5.16 14.79 -13.68
C THR A 245 -6.59 15.03 -14.15
N GLY A 246 -7.02 16.28 -14.09
CA GLY A 246 -8.39 16.69 -14.35
C GLY A 246 -8.42 17.83 -15.35
N ALA A 247 -9.25 18.84 -15.06
CA ALA A 247 -9.22 20.10 -15.80
C ALA A 247 -7.95 20.92 -15.51
N GLU A 248 -7.43 20.80 -14.28
CA GLU A 248 -6.11 21.22 -13.82
C GLU A 248 -5.17 19.98 -13.80
N TYR A 249 -3.86 20.17 -13.74
CA TYR A 249 -2.92 19.07 -13.95
C TYR A 249 -1.52 19.33 -13.38
N ALA A 250 -0.83 18.25 -13.05
CA ALA A 250 0.60 18.24 -12.76
C ALA A 250 1.23 16.93 -13.29
N ALA A 251 2.55 16.85 -13.29
CA ALA A 251 3.25 15.58 -13.45
C ALA A 251 3.43 14.91 -12.08
N HIS A 252 3.16 13.62 -12.01
CA HIS A 252 3.24 12.83 -10.77
C HIS A 252 4.30 11.74 -10.96
N GLU A 253 5.40 11.84 -10.21
CA GLU A 253 6.59 11.01 -10.40
C GLU A 253 7.03 10.38 -9.07
N VAL A 254 7.41 9.10 -9.11
CA VAL A 254 8.04 8.39 -7.99
C VAL A 254 9.48 8.09 -8.36
N LEU A 255 10.41 8.46 -7.48
CA LEU A 255 11.85 8.36 -7.72
C LEU A 255 12.44 7.08 -7.12
N SER A 256 11.93 6.67 -5.96
CA SER A 256 12.31 5.42 -5.29
C SER A 256 11.14 4.82 -4.53
N TRP A 257 11.15 3.51 -4.35
CA TRP A 257 10.12 2.78 -3.61
C TRP A 257 10.68 1.53 -2.94
N SER A 258 10.40 1.37 -1.65
CA SER A 258 10.63 0.13 -0.89
C SER A 258 9.36 -0.30 -0.19
N PHE A 259 9.21 -1.61 -0.05
CA PHE A 259 8.12 -2.23 0.71
C PHE A 259 8.66 -3.41 1.50
N HIS A 260 8.10 -3.61 2.69
CA HIS A 260 8.30 -4.80 3.51
C HIS A 260 6.99 -5.14 4.21
N SER A 261 6.57 -6.41 4.12
CA SER A 261 5.45 -6.95 4.90
C SER A 261 5.86 -8.22 5.63
N GLU A 262 5.26 -8.43 6.80
CA GLU A 262 5.49 -9.60 7.66
C GLU A 262 4.15 -10.11 8.20
N LEU A 263 3.76 -11.32 7.75
CA LEU A 263 2.59 -12.05 8.23
C LEU A 263 3.07 -13.23 9.08
N SER A 264 2.96 -13.09 10.41
CA SER A 264 3.35 -14.14 11.34
C SER A 264 2.41 -15.33 11.25
N GLY A 265 2.96 -16.54 11.31
CA GLY A 265 2.20 -17.76 11.58
C GLY A 265 1.63 -17.78 13.00
N THR A 266 0.86 -18.82 13.33
CA THR A 266 0.23 -18.97 14.65
C THR A 266 1.25 -18.94 15.78
N SER A 267 1.27 -17.84 16.54
CA SER A 267 1.91 -17.84 17.85
C SER A 267 1.15 -18.80 18.78
N SER A 268 1.89 -19.67 19.46
CA SER A 268 1.42 -20.73 20.36
C SER A 268 0.76 -20.24 21.67
N SER A 269 0.09 -19.09 21.66
CA SER A 269 -0.53 -18.49 22.85
C SER A 269 -1.76 -19.25 23.38
N LYS A 270 -2.21 -20.34 22.73
CA LYS A 270 -3.28 -21.21 23.22
C LYS A 270 -2.84 -22.53 23.87
N GLN A 271 -1.54 -22.84 23.98
CA GLN A 271 -1.08 -24.09 24.61
C GLN A 271 -0.60 -23.96 26.07
N ALA A 272 -0.68 -22.77 26.67
CA ALA A 272 -0.36 -22.55 28.09
C ALA A 272 -1.60 -22.42 28.99
N ALA A 273 -2.81 -22.67 28.48
CA ALA A 273 -4.05 -22.57 29.25
C ALA A 273 -4.77 -23.91 29.51
N ASP A 274 -4.26 -25.03 28.97
CA ASP A 274 -4.87 -26.37 29.06
C ASP A 274 -3.86 -27.48 29.46
N ALA A 275 -2.79 -27.15 30.19
CA ALA A 275 -1.88 -28.09 30.84
C ALA A 275 -1.72 -27.76 32.32
#